data_AF-A0A661Z8V8-F1
#
_entry.id   AF-A0A661Z8V8-F1
#
_cell.length_a   1.000
_cell.length_b   1.000
_cell.length_c   1.000
_cell.angle_alpha   90.00
_cell.angle_beta   90.00
_cell.angle_gamma   90.00
#
_symmetry.space_group_name_H-M   'P 1'
#
loop_
_entity.id
_entity.type
_entity.pdbx_description
1 polymer ?
#
loop_
_entity_poly.entity_id
_entity_poly.type
_entity_poly.pdbx_seq_one_letter_code
_entity_poly.pdbx_strand_id
1 'polypeptide(L)'
;LKALAFGLPTSQGTFGVNVNYFGYSLYNETKIGLAYARKFSDYFSIGIQLDYLNYFIANYYGNRGTAVAEIGILSKPIDKLTFGVHIYNPTLSQVADYNNERIPTIVKFGLNYQFNEKFLMAVETEKDIDFKPRYKVGLEYYIIDDIALRTGIITNPFENSFGVGYIKKRISANIAFSTNKILGLTPYVSFQYKFN
;
A
#
# COMPACT_ATOMS: atom_id res chain seq x y z
N LEU A 1 -9.54 9.22 2.27
CA LEU A 1 -9.00 8.04 2.98
C LEU A 1 -8.24 8.53 4.20
N LYS A 2 -8.43 7.92 5.37
CA LYS A 2 -7.63 8.14 6.58
C LYS A 2 -6.95 6.83 6.93
N ALA A 3 -5.70 6.88 7.39
CA ALA A 3 -4.95 5.67 7.73
C ALA A 3 -4.02 5.89 8.92
N LEU A 4 -3.79 4.82 9.68
CA LEU A 4 -2.80 4.71 10.75
C LEU A 4 -2.08 3.37 10.60
N ALA A 5 -0.76 3.36 10.82
CA ALA A 5 0.02 2.13 10.85
C ALA A 5 1.06 2.17 11.96
N PHE A 6 1.34 1.02 12.55
CA PHE A 6 2.36 0.81 13.56
C PHE A 6 3.12 -0.48 13.24
N GLY A 7 4.44 -0.46 13.45
CA GLY A 7 5.30 -1.62 13.26
C GLY A 7 6.28 -1.76 14.43
N LEU A 8 6.39 -2.97 14.95
CA LEU A 8 7.28 -3.33 16.06
C LEU A 8 8.26 -4.42 15.61
N PRO A 9 9.51 -4.03 15.27
CA PRO A 9 10.57 -4.99 15.04
C PRO A 9 10.93 -5.73 16.33
N THR A 10 11.10 -7.04 16.23
CA THR A 10 11.57 -7.94 17.30
C THR A 10 12.70 -8.82 16.76
N SER A 11 13.33 -9.61 17.64
CA SER A 11 14.38 -10.55 17.21
C SER A 11 13.88 -11.67 16.30
N GLN A 12 12.59 -12.02 16.36
CA GLN A 12 11.99 -13.11 15.57
C GLN A 12 11.40 -12.63 14.24
N GLY A 13 11.08 -11.34 14.15
CA GLY A 13 10.39 -10.73 13.02
C GLY A 13 9.75 -9.39 13.40
N THR A 14 8.95 -8.82 12.52
CA THR A 14 8.26 -7.55 12.74
C THR A 14 6.76 -7.78 12.80
N PHE A 15 6.13 -7.33 13.88
CA PHE A 15 4.67 -7.25 14.00
C PHE A 15 4.18 -5.92 13.46
N GLY A 16 3.03 -5.91 12.79
CA GLY A 16 2.42 -4.70 12.24
C GLY A 16 0.94 -4.64 12.54
N VAL A 17 0.43 -3.42 12.74
CA VAL A 17 -1.01 -3.13 12.81
C VAL A 17 -1.30 -1.96 11.88
N ASN A 18 -2.38 -2.05 11.10
CA ASN A 18 -2.85 -0.92 10.30
C ASN A 18 -4.37 -0.76 10.38
N VAL A 19 -4.83 0.48 10.27
CA VAL A 19 -6.25 0.84 10.23
C VAL A 19 -6.45 1.80 9.07
N ASN A 20 -7.45 1.53 8.23
CA ASN A 20 -7.84 2.39 7.11
C ASN A 20 -9.33 2.70 7.23
N TYR A 21 -9.71 3.94 6.93
CA TYR A 21 -11.09 4.40 6.92
C TYR A 21 -11.37 5.25 5.67
N PHE A 22 -12.42 4.88 4.94
CA PHE A 22 -12.93 5.63 3.80
C PHE A 22 -14.44 5.87 3.96
N GLY A 23 -14.93 7.00 3.44
CA GLY A 23 -16.36 7.31 3.43
C GLY A 23 -16.80 8.38 4.43
N TYR A 24 -18.10 8.41 4.69
CA TYR A 24 -18.88 9.42 5.41
C TYR A 24 -20.00 8.77 6.25
N SER A 25 -20.94 9.57 6.77
CA SER A 25 -21.95 9.10 7.72
C SER A 25 -22.94 8.06 7.17
N LEU A 26 -23.22 8.06 5.86
CA LEU A 26 -24.16 7.09 5.26
C LEU A 26 -23.47 5.88 4.62
N TYR A 27 -22.16 5.97 4.40
CA TYR A 27 -21.36 4.92 3.80
C TYR A 27 -19.95 5.00 4.32
N ASN A 28 -19.43 3.94 4.92
CA ASN A 28 -18.01 3.87 5.22
C ASN A 28 -17.45 2.47 5.09
N GLU A 29 -16.14 2.43 4.86
CA GLU A 29 -15.33 1.22 4.76
C GLU A 29 -14.20 1.33 5.77
N THR A 30 -14.10 0.34 6.64
CA THR A 30 -13.03 0.23 7.63
C THR A 30 -12.26 -1.06 7.39
N LYS A 31 -10.93 -0.97 7.34
CA LYS A 31 -10.02 -2.12 7.31
C LYS A 31 -9.13 -2.07 8.53
N ILE A 32 -9.07 -3.16 9.29
CA ILE A 32 -8.10 -3.35 10.37
C ILE A 32 -7.24 -4.55 10.03
N GLY A 33 -5.92 -4.36 9.95
CA GLY A 33 -4.97 -5.40 9.58
C GLY A 33 -3.97 -5.72 10.69
N LEU A 34 -3.70 -7.00 10.89
CA LEU A 34 -2.63 -7.53 11.73
C LEU A 34 -1.62 -8.27 10.86
N ALA A 35 -0.37 -7.85 10.91
CA ALA A 35 0.70 -8.34 10.03
C ALA A 35 1.85 -8.94 10.84
N TYR A 36 2.52 -9.92 10.24
CA TYR A 36 3.79 -10.44 10.69
C TYR A 36 4.72 -10.64 9.50
N ALA A 37 5.96 -10.16 9.60
CA ALA A 37 6.97 -10.35 8.58
C ALA A 37 8.27 -10.87 9.19
N ARG A 38 8.94 -11.77 8.47
CA ARG A 38 10.22 -12.34 8.88
C ARG A 38 11.23 -12.25 7.74
N LYS A 39 12.43 -11.81 8.10
CA LYS A 39 13.63 -11.91 7.26
C LYS A 39 14.20 -13.32 7.40
N PHE A 40 14.37 -14.02 6.29
CA PHE A 40 14.93 -15.37 6.25
C PHE A 40 16.40 -15.37 5.81
N SER A 41 16.80 -14.40 5.01
CA SER A 41 18.20 -14.14 4.64
C SER A 41 18.41 -12.65 4.40
N ASP A 42 19.65 -12.23 4.12
CA ASP A 42 19.94 -10.84 3.74
C ASP A 42 19.23 -10.39 2.47
N TYR A 43 18.84 -11.33 1.62
CA TYR A 43 18.24 -11.08 0.33
C TYR A 43 16.75 -11.42 0.28
N PHE A 44 16.15 -11.98 1.34
CA PHE A 44 14.80 -12.54 1.25
C PHE A 44 13.99 -12.38 2.54
N SER A 45 12.75 -11.91 2.39
CA SER A 45 11.78 -11.74 3.49
C SER A 45 10.37 -12.11 3.02
N ILE A 46 9.56 -12.64 3.94
CA ILE A 46 8.14 -12.94 3.72
C ILE A 46 7.31 -12.24 4.79
N GLY A 47 6.13 -11.76 4.41
CA GLY A 47 5.12 -11.27 5.34
C GLY A 47 3.74 -11.86 5.05
N ILE A 48 2.94 -11.98 6.09
CA ILE A 48 1.52 -12.31 6.01
C ILE A 48 0.73 -11.25 6.76
N GLN A 49 -0.50 -11.02 6.34
CA GLN A 49 -1.44 -10.13 7.01
C GLN A 49 -2.83 -10.77 7.03
N LEU A 50 -3.54 -10.56 8.12
CA LEU A 50 -4.97 -10.84 8.22
C LEU A 50 -5.70 -9.52 8.45
N ASP A 51 -6.67 -9.25 7.59
CA ASP A 51 -7.51 -8.07 7.63
C ASP A 51 -8.94 -8.43 8.02
N TYR A 52 -9.57 -7.54 8.78
CA TYR A 52 -11.01 -7.48 8.91
C TYR A 52 -11.52 -6.25 8.16
N LEU A 53 -12.28 -6.48 7.10
CA LEU A 53 -12.97 -5.45 6.33
C LEU A 53 -14.38 -5.29 6.87
N ASN A 54 -14.81 -4.06 7.08
CA ASN A 54 -16.16 -3.72 7.48
C ASN A 54 -16.73 -2.66 6.55
N TYR A 55 -17.90 -2.96 5.98
CA TYR A 55 -18.70 -2.06 5.16
C TYR A 55 -19.93 -1.64 5.96
N PHE A 56 -20.11 -0.35 6.12
CA PHE A 56 -21.31 0.24 6.70
C PHE A 56 -22.11 0.95 5.61
N ILE A 57 -23.39 0.62 5.51
CA ILE A 57 -24.35 1.31 4.66
C ILE A 57 -25.56 1.67 5.51
N ALA A 58 -25.89 2.96 5.57
CA ALA A 58 -27.04 3.44 6.34
C ALA A 58 -28.37 2.87 5.80
N ASN A 59 -29.44 3.05 6.59
CA ASN A 59 -30.75 2.40 6.41
C ASN A 59 -30.67 0.89 6.72
N TYR A 60 -31.47 0.08 6.02
CA TYR A 60 -31.69 -1.34 6.32
C TYR A 60 -30.48 -2.27 6.11
N TYR A 61 -29.36 -1.78 5.54
CA TYR A 61 -28.22 -2.61 5.16
C TYR A 61 -27.21 -2.85 6.30
N GLY A 62 -27.01 -1.86 7.18
CA GLY A 62 -26.19 -1.99 8.38
C GLY A 62 -24.71 -2.29 8.09
N ASN A 63 -24.11 -3.07 8.97
CA ASN A 63 -22.69 -3.46 8.92
C ASN A 63 -22.51 -4.85 8.33
N ARG A 64 -21.54 -5.01 7.43
CA ARG A 64 -21.09 -6.31 6.92
C ARG A 64 -19.59 -6.43 7.08
N GLY A 65 -19.14 -7.53 7.64
CA GLY A 65 -17.73 -7.78 7.93
C GLY A 65 -17.22 -9.03 7.22
N THR A 66 -15.99 -8.99 6.72
CA THR A 66 -15.33 -10.17 6.16
C THR A 66 -13.83 -10.17 6.45
N ALA A 67 -13.25 -11.37 6.57
CA ALA A 67 -11.84 -11.54 6.82
C ALA A 67 -11.09 -11.79 5.50
N VAL A 68 -9.94 -11.14 5.33
CA VAL A 68 -9.13 -11.22 4.11
C VAL A 68 -7.69 -11.49 4.49
N ALA A 69 -7.07 -12.48 3.84
CA ALA A 69 -5.65 -12.73 4.00
C ALA A 69 -4.83 -11.96 2.96
N GLU A 70 -3.57 -11.66 3.30
CA GLU A 70 -2.58 -11.18 2.35
C GLU A 70 -1.24 -11.91 2.57
N ILE A 71 -0.46 -12.03 1.50
CA ILE A 71 0.92 -12.53 1.56
C ILE A 71 1.83 -11.63 0.72
N GLY A 72 3.01 -11.35 1.24
CA GLY A 72 4.03 -10.54 0.60
C GLY A 72 5.39 -11.21 0.63
N ILE A 73 6.16 -11.05 -0.44
CA ILE A 73 7.53 -11.50 -0.57
C ILE A 73 8.38 -10.30 -1.01
N LEU A 74 9.53 -10.11 -0.37
CA LEU A 74 10.51 -9.11 -0.76
C LEU A 74 11.86 -9.79 -0.99
N SER A 75 12.49 -9.49 -2.12
CA SER A 75 13.82 -9.99 -2.48
C SER A 75 14.76 -8.85 -2.85
N LYS A 76 16.02 -8.93 -2.40
CA LYS A 76 17.09 -7.96 -2.69
C LYS A 76 18.31 -8.69 -3.25
N PRO A 77 18.28 -9.20 -4.49
CA PRO A 77 19.35 -10.03 -5.02
C PRO A 77 20.69 -9.28 -5.19
N ILE A 78 20.64 -7.95 -5.34
CA ILE A 78 21.80 -7.05 -5.29
C ILE A 78 21.41 -5.78 -4.52
N ASP A 79 22.39 -5.05 -3.96
CA ASP A 79 22.14 -3.92 -3.04
C ASP A 79 21.23 -2.82 -3.61
N LYS A 80 21.31 -2.59 -4.92
CA LYS A 80 20.58 -1.53 -5.62
C LYS A 80 19.21 -1.96 -6.15
N LEU A 81 18.85 -3.24 -6.06
CA LEU A 81 17.68 -3.79 -6.72
C LEU A 81 16.81 -4.55 -5.73
N THR A 82 15.55 -4.14 -5.63
CA THR A 82 14.55 -4.85 -4.83
C THR A 82 13.39 -5.29 -5.70
N PHE A 83 12.97 -6.53 -5.51
CA PHE A 83 11.76 -7.12 -6.09
C PHE A 83 10.74 -7.36 -5.00
N GLY A 84 9.47 -7.18 -5.34
CA GLY A 84 8.35 -7.45 -4.45
C GLY A 84 7.24 -8.19 -5.16
N VAL A 85 6.64 -9.15 -4.47
CA VAL A 85 5.36 -9.75 -4.86
C VAL A 85 4.40 -9.57 -3.70
N HIS A 86 3.17 -9.15 -3.99
CA HIS A 86 2.11 -9.07 -2.99
C HIS A 86 0.82 -9.64 -3.58
N ILE A 87 0.16 -10.49 -2.81
CA ILE A 87 -1.13 -11.08 -3.17
C ILE A 87 -2.13 -10.71 -2.08
N TYR A 88 -3.13 -9.96 -2.49
CA TYR A 88 -4.28 -9.57 -1.69
C TYR A 88 -5.44 -10.54 -1.94
N ASN A 89 -6.08 -10.99 -0.86
CA ASN A 89 -7.19 -11.94 -0.89
C ASN A 89 -6.92 -13.22 -1.72
N PRO A 90 -5.88 -14.02 -1.39
CA PRO A 90 -5.69 -15.33 -2.02
C PRO A 90 -6.77 -16.34 -1.60
N THR A 91 -7.51 -16.07 -0.52
CA THR A 91 -8.57 -16.93 0.03
C THR A 91 -9.91 -16.80 -0.68
N LEU A 92 -10.03 -15.88 -1.67
CA LEU A 92 -11.28 -15.60 -2.39
C LEU A 92 -12.45 -15.29 -1.43
N SER A 93 -12.16 -14.58 -0.34
CA SER A 93 -13.14 -14.24 0.69
C SER A 93 -14.33 -13.46 0.10
N GLN A 94 -15.52 -13.68 0.65
CA GLN A 94 -16.78 -13.09 0.18
C GLN A 94 -17.32 -12.09 1.19
N VAL A 95 -18.04 -11.07 0.72
CA VAL A 95 -18.67 -10.05 1.57
C VAL A 95 -20.08 -10.49 1.99
N ALA A 96 -20.80 -11.24 1.13
CA ALA A 96 -22.12 -11.78 1.43
C ALA A 96 -22.46 -13.00 0.57
N ASP A 97 -23.10 -14.01 1.18
CA ASP A 97 -23.55 -15.24 0.50
C ASP A 97 -24.65 -14.98 -0.54
N TYR A 98 -25.48 -13.95 -0.32
CA TYR A 98 -26.72 -13.76 -1.08
C TYR A 98 -26.50 -13.23 -2.51
N ASN A 99 -25.32 -12.72 -2.87
CA ASN A 99 -25.03 -12.17 -4.21
C ASN A 99 -23.69 -12.62 -4.81
N ASN A 100 -22.96 -13.56 -4.18
CA ASN A 100 -21.61 -13.99 -4.60
C ASN A 100 -20.66 -12.79 -4.85
N GLU A 101 -20.80 -11.72 -4.05
CA GLU A 101 -19.96 -10.53 -4.15
C GLU A 101 -18.63 -10.84 -3.46
N ARG A 102 -17.59 -11.00 -4.28
CA ARG A 102 -16.26 -11.43 -3.83
C ARG A 102 -15.36 -10.22 -3.61
N ILE A 103 -14.51 -10.31 -2.59
CA ILE A 103 -13.38 -9.39 -2.48
C ILE A 103 -12.43 -9.70 -3.65
N PRO A 104 -11.97 -8.70 -4.41
CA PRO A 104 -11.10 -8.94 -5.56
C PRO A 104 -9.77 -9.56 -5.11
N THR A 105 -9.26 -10.50 -5.89
CA THR A 105 -7.89 -10.98 -5.73
C THR A 105 -6.98 -10.09 -6.55
N ILE A 106 -6.02 -9.46 -5.89
CA ILE A 106 -5.08 -8.52 -6.52
C ILE A 106 -3.68 -9.08 -6.38
N VAL A 107 -3.00 -9.25 -7.51
CA VAL A 107 -1.60 -9.65 -7.56
C VAL A 107 -0.77 -8.46 -8.01
N LYS A 108 0.28 -8.14 -7.24
CA LYS A 108 1.22 -7.05 -7.54
C LYS A 108 2.61 -7.63 -7.68
N PHE A 109 3.28 -7.21 -8.73
CA PHE A 109 4.71 -7.42 -8.94
C PHE A 109 5.40 -6.06 -9.05
N GLY A 110 6.36 -5.81 -8.17
CA GLY A 110 7.08 -4.54 -8.10
C GLY A 110 8.59 -4.73 -8.21
N LEU A 111 9.25 -3.74 -8.81
CA LEU A 111 10.70 -3.64 -8.90
C LEU A 111 11.10 -2.20 -8.58
N ASN A 112 12.10 -2.02 -7.73
CA ASN A 112 12.78 -0.74 -7.60
C ASN A 112 14.28 -0.86 -7.81
N TYR A 113 14.86 0.16 -8.43
CA TYR A 113 16.29 0.27 -8.68
C TYR A 113 16.82 1.61 -8.17
N GLN A 114 17.78 1.56 -7.25
CA GLN A 114 18.49 2.71 -6.72
C GLN A 114 19.74 2.97 -7.57
N PHE A 115 19.67 3.94 -8.49
CA PHE A 115 20.80 4.25 -9.37
C PHE A 115 21.99 4.79 -8.58
N ASN A 116 21.71 5.72 -7.66
CA ASN A 116 22.64 6.34 -6.73
C ASN A 116 21.88 6.78 -5.47
N GLU A 117 22.56 7.31 -4.46
CA GLU A 117 21.94 7.73 -3.18
C GLU A 117 20.81 8.76 -3.34
N LYS A 118 20.79 9.52 -4.44
CA LYS A 118 19.80 10.57 -4.71
C LYS A 118 18.67 10.15 -5.62
N PHE A 119 18.76 9.04 -6.34
CA PHE A 119 17.78 8.70 -7.39
C PHE A 119 17.35 7.24 -7.35
N LEU A 120 16.03 7.04 -7.24
CA LEU A 120 15.36 5.76 -7.28
C LEU A 120 14.26 5.78 -8.35
N MET A 121 14.14 4.66 -9.07
CA MET A 121 13.01 4.38 -9.94
C MET A 121 12.29 3.13 -9.44
N ALA A 122 10.96 3.15 -9.48
CA ALA A 122 10.12 2.02 -9.18
C ALA A 122 9.14 1.76 -10.33
N VAL A 123 8.89 0.48 -10.61
CA VAL A 123 7.85 0.03 -11.53
C VAL A 123 7.00 -1.03 -10.84
N GLU A 124 5.70 -1.02 -11.08
CA GLU A 124 4.77 -2.02 -10.55
C GLU A 124 3.78 -2.44 -11.64
N THR A 125 3.51 -3.73 -11.71
CA THR A 125 2.35 -4.28 -12.41
C THR A 125 1.36 -4.79 -11.38
N GLU A 126 0.13 -4.28 -11.44
CA GLU A 126 -0.99 -4.69 -10.60
C GLU A 126 -2.03 -5.37 -11.50
N LYS A 127 -2.39 -6.59 -11.16
CA LYS A 127 -3.43 -7.36 -11.82
C LYS A 127 -4.50 -7.70 -10.80
N ASP A 128 -5.61 -6.98 -10.88
CA ASP A 128 -6.89 -7.45 -10.37
C ASP A 128 -7.39 -8.55 -11.32
N ILE A 129 -7.80 -9.71 -10.80
CA ILE A 129 -8.25 -10.84 -11.60
C ILE A 129 -9.36 -10.44 -12.58
N ASP A 130 -10.26 -9.54 -12.20
CA ASP A 130 -11.46 -9.18 -12.95
C ASP A 130 -11.24 -8.00 -13.93
N PHE A 131 -10.17 -7.23 -13.76
CA PHE A 131 -9.90 -6.03 -14.56
C PHE A 131 -8.61 -6.11 -15.39
N LYS A 132 -8.43 -5.16 -16.30
CA LYS A 132 -7.18 -5.04 -17.08
C LYS A 132 -6.00 -4.73 -16.14
N PRO A 133 -4.79 -5.25 -16.42
CA PRO A 133 -3.60 -4.87 -15.68
C PRO A 133 -3.39 -3.35 -15.65
N ARG A 134 -2.88 -2.89 -14.51
CA ARG A 134 -2.45 -1.51 -14.28
C ARG A 134 -0.94 -1.50 -14.18
N TYR A 135 -0.32 -0.55 -14.85
CA TYR A 135 1.12 -0.35 -14.85
C TYR A 135 1.42 0.97 -14.13
N LYS A 136 2.38 0.94 -13.22
CA LYS A 136 2.78 2.11 -12.43
C LYS A 136 4.27 2.33 -12.59
N VAL A 137 4.65 3.59 -12.74
CA VAL A 137 6.05 4.01 -12.77
C VAL A 137 6.19 5.19 -11.82
N GLY A 138 7.18 5.14 -10.94
CA GLY A 138 7.47 6.20 -9.97
C GLY A 138 8.95 6.53 -9.94
N LEU A 139 9.25 7.81 -9.74
CA LEU A 139 10.60 8.34 -9.59
C LEU A 139 10.70 9.08 -8.25
N GLU A 140 11.81 8.89 -7.56
CA GLU A 140 12.17 9.63 -6.34
C GLU A 140 13.55 10.26 -6.53
N TYR A 141 13.65 11.56 -6.25
CA TYR A 141 14.88 12.32 -6.35
C TYR A 141 15.13 13.19 -5.12
N TYR A 142 16.27 13.00 -4.45
CA TYR A 142 16.71 13.83 -3.32
C TYR A 142 17.44 15.07 -3.84
N ILE A 143 16.81 16.24 -3.71
CA ILE A 143 17.46 17.52 -4.05
C ILE A 143 18.59 17.79 -3.06
N ILE A 144 18.28 17.59 -1.78
CA ILE A 144 19.20 17.55 -0.64
C ILE A 144 18.82 16.34 0.22
N ASP A 145 19.71 15.92 1.11
CA ASP A 145 19.54 14.67 1.87
C ASP A 145 18.22 14.61 2.67
N ASP A 146 17.73 15.77 3.12
CA ASP A 146 16.49 15.87 3.89
C ASP A 146 15.22 16.10 3.03
N ILE A 147 15.33 16.32 1.71
CA ILE A 147 14.19 16.67 0.83
C ILE A 147 14.14 15.80 -0.42
N ALA A 148 13.05 15.05 -0.56
CA ALA A 148 12.76 14.20 -1.72
C ALA A 148 11.62 14.77 -2.58
N LEU A 149 11.82 14.84 -3.89
CA LEU A 149 10.77 15.03 -4.88
C LEU A 149 10.31 13.66 -5.39
N ARG A 150 9.01 13.52 -5.60
CA ARG A 150 8.41 12.29 -6.13
C ARG A 150 7.46 12.62 -7.26
N THR A 151 7.48 11.79 -8.29
CA THR A 151 6.49 11.83 -9.37
C THR A 151 6.18 10.42 -9.82
N GLY A 152 5.00 10.21 -10.38
CA GLY A 152 4.63 8.90 -10.90
C GLY A 152 3.39 8.93 -11.76
N ILE A 153 3.28 7.91 -12.60
CA ILE A 153 2.15 7.68 -13.50
C ILE A 153 1.55 6.29 -13.26
N ILE A 154 0.24 6.19 -13.41
CA ILE A 154 -0.50 4.93 -13.34
C ILE A 154 -1.37 4.82 -14.59
N THR A 155 -1.47 3.62 -15.16
CA THR A 155 -2.39 3.33 -16.27
C THR A 155 -3.68 2.66 -15.78
N ASN A 156 -4.75 2.82 -16.55
CA ASN A 156 -6.05 2.17 -16.36
C ASN A 156 -6.68 2.34 -14.96
N PRO A 157 -7.23 3.51 -14.60
CA PRO A 157 -7.28 4.75 -15.38
C PRO A 157 -5.94 5.50 -15.38
N PHE A 158 -5.77 6.44 -16.30
CA PHE A 158 -4.56 7.26 -16.34
C PHE A 158 -4.56 8.25 -15.17
N GLU A 159 -3.54 8.16 -14.33
CA GLU A 159 -3.32 9.05 -13.19
C GLU A 159 -1.88 9.56 -13.20
N ASN A 160 -1.70 10.82 -12.81
CA ASN A 160 -0.37 11.39 -12.56
C ASN A 160 -0.30 11.83 -11.11
N SER A 161 0.89 11.76 -10.52
CA SER A 161 1.13 12.15 -9.14
C SER A 161 2.42 12.94 -9.01
N PHE A 162 2.42 13.90 -8.08
CA PHE A 162 3.59 14.69 -7.71
C PHE A 162 3.60 14.89 -6.20
N GLY A 163 4.76 14.88 -5.57
CA GLY A 163 4.86 15.11 -4.13
C GLY A 163 6.24 15.54 -3.68
N VAL A 164 6.27 16.10 -2.47
CA VAL A 164 7.48 16.52 -1.77
C VAL A 164 7.48 15.86 -0.39
N GLY A 165 8.61 15.29 -0.03
CA GLY A 165 8.85 14.69 1.28
C GLY A 165 9.99 15.37 1.99
N TYR A 166 9.79 15.64 3.27
CA TYR A 166 10.84 15.99 4.21
C TYR A 166 11.17 14.77 5.06
N ILE A 167 12.45 14.40 5.13
CA ILE A 167 12.92 13.23 5.86
C ILE A 167 14.12 13.67 6.70
N LYS A 168 13.98 13.62 8.03
CA LYS A 168 15.09 13.95 8.92
C LYS A 168 15.09 13.07 10.15
N LYS A 169 16.17 12.31 10.32
CA LYS A 169 16.39 11.39 11.45
C LYS A 169 15.21 10.42 11.63
N ARG A 170 14.31 10.72 12.57
CA ARG A 170 13.17 9.87 12.95
C ARG A 170 11.84 10.36 12.39
N ILE A 171 11.81 11.53 11.76
CA ILE A 171 10.58 12.16 11.29
C ILE A 171 10.59 12.15 9.77
N SER A 172 9.47 11.75 9.18
CA SER A 172 9.17 12.03 7.78
C SER A 172 7.79 12.66 7.66
N ALA A 173 7.69 13.71 6.85
CA ALA A 173 6.43 14.34 6.50
C ALA A 173 6.35 14.49 4.99
N ASN A 174 5.21 14.16 4.38
CA ASN A 174 5.04 14.22 2.93
C ASN A 174 3.73 14.90 2.59
N ILE A 175 3.77 15.68 1.50
CA ILE A 175 2.59 16.23 0.84
C ILE A 175 2.65 15.78 -0.61
N ALA A 176 1.55 15.23 -1.11
CA ALA A 176 1.45 14.79 -2.49
C ALA A 176 0.09 15.13 -3.08
N PHE A 177 0.04 15.16 -4.40
CA PHE A 177 -1.17 15.38 -5.17
C PHE A 177 -1.23 14.32 -6.27
N SER A 178 -2.40 13.72 -6.47
CA SER A 178 -2.68 12.93 -7.66
C SER A 178 -3.79 13.58 -8.47
N THR A 179 -3.76 13.38 -9.78
CA THR A 179 -4.81 13.82 -10.68
C THR A 179 -5.25 12.66 -11.56
N ASN A 180 -6.57 12.50 -11.68
CA ASN A 180 -7.17 11.58 -12.63
C ASN A 180 -8.42 12.23 -13.25
N LYS A 181 -8.90 11.67 -14.37
CA LYS A 181 -9.99 12.27 -15.15
C LYS A 181 -11.35 12.29 -14.41
N ILE A 182 -11.53 11.45 -13.40
CA ILE A 182 -12.83 11.22 -12.75
C ILE A 182 -12.94 12.06 -11.46
N LEU A 183 -11.94 11.97 -10.59
CA LEU A 183 -11.89 12.62 -9.28
C LEU A 183 -11.20 13.99 -9.32
N GLY A 184 -10.50 14.32 -10.40
CA GLY A 184 -9.69 15.53 -10.47
C GLY A 184 -8.49 15.47 -9.52
N LEU A 185 -8.14 16.62 -8.93
CA LEU A 185 -7.00 16.76 -8.03
C LEU A 185 -7.32 16.23 -6.63
N THR A 186 -6.54 15.26 -6.16
CA THR A 186 -6.65 14.67 -4.82
C THR A 186 -5.38 14.94 -4.01
N PRO A 187 -5.46 15.65 -2.87
CA PRO A 187 -4.33 15.86 -1.99
C PRO A 187 -4.11 14.69 -1.02
N TYR A 188 -2.85 14.47 -0.64
CA TYR A 188 -2.41 13.50 0.35
C TYR A 188 -1.42 14.16 1.31
N VAL A 189 -1.55 13.84 2.58
CA VAL A 189 -0.59 14.24 3.62
C VAL A 189 -0.25 13.01 4.44
N SER A 190 1.04 12.80 4.70
CA SER A 190 1.49 11.73 5.59
C SER A 190 2.53 12.23 6.58
N PHE A 191 2.53 11.61 7.75
CA PHE A 191 3.50 11.82 8.80
C PHE A 191 3.94 10.46 9.34
N GLN A 192 5.24 10.31 9.56
CA GLN A 192 5.85 9.10 10.08
C GLN A 192 6.83 9.45 11.19
N TYR A 193 6.79 8.64 12.26
CA TYR A 193 7.78 8.68 13.33
C TYR A 193 8.41 7.30 13.50
N LYS A 194 9.73 7.24 13.52
CA LYS A 194 10.51 6.03 13.80
C LYS A 194 10.94 6.03 15.27
N PHE A 195 10.42 5.07 16.04
CA PHE A 195 10.89 4.79 17.39
C PHE A 195 12.30 4.16 17.35
N ASN A 196 13.06 4.35 18.42
CA ASN A 196 14.42 3.86 18.55
C ASN A 196 14.47 2.36 18.83
#